data_AF-A0A4R4Q561-F1
#
_entry.id   AF-A0A4R4Q561-F1
#
_cell.length_a   1.000
_cell.length_b   1.000
_cell.length_c   1.000
_cell.angle_alpha   90.00
_cell.angle_beta   90.00
_cell.angle_gamma   90.00
#
_symmetry.space_group_name_H-M   'P 1'
#
loop_
_entity.id
_entity.type
_entity.pdbx_description
1 polymer ?
#
loop_
_entity_poly.entity_id
_entity_poly.type
_entity_poly.pdbx_seq_one_letter_code
_entity_poly.pdbx_strand_id
1 'polypeptide(L)'
;MRTAMSTVVAILMLVVGCSDTTTSGNGGSTTPPETTETTTGEPNPEPTTTETTQTKQNKPAISLATAPVGGAPDEVGIEQCASVAWLAGDLPDGTVVTFGAVHLEPDNIFELYQQACQGDRRQCPGLTVRANTEPVSCYVGAKQVANGTEDPNVVIEAEVSCDTEEDCRKVQQEAKKRGTQVEFITGELPTETVEPTETPETPTDG
;
A
#
# COMPACT_ATOMS: atom_id res chain seq x y z
N MET A 1 -2.39 -45.50 0.74
CA MET A 1 -3.85 -45.75 0.60
C MET A 1 -4.58 -45.10 1.76
N ARG A 2 -5.28 -43.99 1.49
CA ARG A 2 -6.49 -43.53 2.18
C ARG A 2 -7.08 -42.43 1.30
N THR A 3 -8.05 -42.85 0.50
CA THR A 3 -8.89 -42.04 -0.38
C THR A 3 -9.89 -41.26 0.45
N ALA A 4 -10.08 -39.98 0.14
CA ALA A 4 -11.28 -39.24 0.54
C ALA A 4 -11.74 -38.39 -0.66
N MET A 5 -12.76 -38.89 -1.34
CA MET A 5 -13.59 -38.16 -2.30
C MET A 5 -14.51 -37.21 -1.53
N SER A 6 -14.68 -35.97 -1.98
CA SER A 6 -15.90 -35.19 -1.71
C SER A 6 -16.05 -34.06 -2.73
N THR A 7 -16.77 -34.32 -3.82
CA THR A 7 -18.16 -33.91 -4.10
C THR A 7 -18.29 -32.46 -4.56
N VAL A 8 -18.45 -32.32 -5.88
CA VAL A 8 -18.83 -31.12 -6.62
C VAL A 8 -20.26 -30.73 -6.23
N VAL A 9 -20.50 -29.46 -5.92
CA VAL A 9 -21.84 -28.86 -5.89
C VAL A 9 -21.82 -27.62 -6.78
N ALA A 10 -22.40 -27.76 -7.96
CA ALA A 10 -22.72 -26.65 -8.86
C ALA A 10 -24.12 -26.13 -8.52
N ILE A 11 -24.25 -24.84 -8.26
CA ILE A 11 -25.56 -24.17 -8.14
C ILE A 11 -25.69 -23.19 -9.31
N LEU A 12 -26.43 -23.63 -10.32
CA LEU A 12 -27.05 -22.79 -11.34
C LEU A 12 -28.29 -22.12 -10.73
N MET A 13 -28.41 -20.80 -10.85
CA MET A 13 -29.71 -20.12 -10.78
C MET A 13 -29.89 -19.17 -11.97
N LEU A 14 -31.09 -19.25 -12.54
CA LEU A 14 -31.58 -18.66 -13.78
C LEU A 14 -32.44 -17.41 -13.50
N VAL A 15 -32.27 -16.39 -14.36
CA VAL A 15 -33.28 -15.55 -15.04
C VAL A 15 -34.33 -14.76 -14.22
N VAL A 16 -34.26 -13.41 -14.31
CA VAL A 16 -35.35 -12.46 -14.68
C VAL A 16 -34.63 -11.16 -15.17
N GLY A 17 -34.84 -10.51 -16.32
CA GLY A 17 -35.93 -10.55 -17.29
C GLY A 17 -36.86 -9.33 -17.19
N CYS A 18 -36.35 -8.09 -17.29
CA CYS A 18 -37.20 -6.89 -17.44
C CYS A 18 -37.16 -6.37 -18.88
N SER A 19 -38.23 -6.66 -19.62
CA SER A 19 -38.60 -6.03 -20.89
C SER A 19 -39.62 -4.91 -20.65
N ASP A 20 -39.72 -4.05 -21.66
CA ASP A 20 -40.82 -3.13 -22.00
C ASP A 20 -40.84 -1.72 -21.37
N THR A 21 -40.67 -0.71 -22.21
CA THR A 21 -41.82 0.04 -22.76
C THR A 21 -41.42 0.77 -24.05
N THR A 22 -42.10 0.44 -25.13
CA THR A 22 -42.16 1.17 -26.41
C THR A 22 -43.07 2.39 -26.28
N THR A 23 -42.72 3.53 -26.89
CA THR A 23 -43.71 4.45 -27.49
C THR A 23 -43.04 5.31 -28.56
N SER A 24 -43.40 5.02 -29.80
CA SER A 24 -43.27 5.92 -30.96
C SER A 24 -44.15 7.15 -30.78
N GLY A 25 -43.59 8.33 -31.01
CA GLY A 25 -44.32 9.60 -31.08
C GLY A 25 -43.85 10.42 -32.27
N ASN A 26 -44.53 10.24 -33.39
CA ASN A 26 -44.34 10.91 -34.68
C ASN A 26 -44.90 12.35 -34.61
N GLY A 27 -44.16 13.34 -35.11
CA GLY A 27 -44.66 14.72 -35.23
C GLY A 27 -43.72 15.59 -36.05
N GLY A 28 -43.92 15.61 -37.37
CA GLY A 28 -43.19 16.49 -38.27
C GLY A 28 -43.69 17.93 -38.21
N SER A 29 -42.84 18.89 -38.58
CA SER A 29 -43.27 20.11 -39.25
C SER A 29 -42.11 20.76 -40.03
N THR A 30 -42.44 21.04 -41.28
CA THR A 30 -41.79 21.78 -42.38
C THR A 30 -41.01 23.07 -42.02
N THR A 31 -39.83 23.22 -42.65
CA THR A 31 -39.04 24.45 -42.93
C THR A 31 -39.61 25.24 -44.13
N PRO A 32 -39.11 26.44 -44.55
CA PRO A 32 -38.74 27.72 -43.90
C PRO A 32 -39.52 28.93 -44.55
N PRO A 33 -39.16 30.22 -44.30
CA PRO A 33 -38.15 30.85 -45.16
C PRO A 33 -37.14 31.75 -44.44
N GLU A 34 -36.02 31.89 -45.14
CA GLU A 34 -34.88 32.77 -45.00
C GLU A 34 -35.29 34.26 -44.98
N THR A 35 -34.76 35.04 -44.05
CA THR A 35 -34.76 36.51 -44.12
C THR A 35 -33.36 36.99 -43.79
N THR A 36 -32.69 37.52 -44.81
CA THR A 36 -31.38 38.14 -44.75
C THR A 36 -31.55 39.55 -44.19
N GLU A 37 -31.23 39.76 -42.91
CA GLU A 37 -31.03 41.10 -42.36
C GLU A 37 -29.53 41.33 -42.15
N THR A 38 -28.98 42.24 -42.95
CA THR A 38 -27.62 42.74 -42.80
C THR A 38 -27.56 43.68 -41.60
N THR A 39 -27.24 43.17 -40.42
CA THR A 39 -26.92 44.02 -39.26
C THR A 39 -25.42 44.10 -39.08
N THR A 40 -24.86 45.29 -39.29
CA THR A 40 -23.51 45.66 -38.83
C THR A 40 -23.54 45.67 -37.30
N GLY A 41 -23.20 44.52 -36.69
CA GLY A 41 -23.18 44.32 -35.25
C GLY A 41 -21.78 43.96 -34.76
N GLU A 42 -21.36 44.63 -33.71
CA GLU A 42 -20.18 44.41 -32.86
C GLU A 42 -19.85 42.91 -32.65
N PRO A 43 -18.57 42.51 -32.50
CA PRO A 43 -18.22 41.10 -32.28
C PRO A 43 -18.99 40.54 -31.09
N ASN A 44 -19.71 39.44 -31.34
CA ASN A 44 -20.47 38.69 -30.36
C ASN A 44 -19.56 38.34 -29.15
N PRO A 45 -19.92 38.71 -27.90
CA PRO A 45 -19.14 38.28 -26.75
C PRO A 45 -19.15 36.75 -26.68
N GLU A 46 -17.97 36.15 -26.55
CA GLU A 46 -17.87 34.72 -26.28
C GLU A 46 -18.68 34.40 -25.02
N PRO A 47 -19.52 33.35 -25.01
CA PRO A 47 -20.19 32.94 -23.80
C PRO A 47 -19.11 32.55 -22.79
N THR A 48 -18.94 33.38 -21.76
CA THR A 48 -18.11 33.05 -20.61
C THR A 48 -18.89 32.03 -19.78
N THR A 49 -18.97 30.79 -20.27
CA THR A 49 -19.38 29.67 -19.44
C THR A 49 -18.35 29.55 -18.34
N THR A 50 -18.76 29.85 -17.11
CA THR A 50 -18.02 29.52 -15.91
C THR A 50 -17.50 28.10 -16.05
N GLU A 51 -16.17 27.92 -16.12
CA GLU A 51 -15.56 26.60 -16.02
C GLU A 51 -16.11 25.94 -14.75
N THR A 52 -16.90 24.88 -14.94
CA THR A 52 -17.41 24.12 -13.82
C THR A 52 -16.21 23.44 -13.18
N THR A 53 -15.78 23.94 -12.03
CA THR A 53 -14.77 23.29 -11.20
C THR A 53 -15.31 21.91 -10.86
N GLN A 54 -14.84 20.88 -11.57
CA GLN A 54 -15.25 19.50 -11.36
C GLN A 54 -15.05 19.19 -9.87
N THR A 55 -16.14 18.87 -9.17
CA THR A 55 -16.06 18.48 -7.76
C THR A 55 -15.17 17.25 -7.68
N LYS A 56 -14.05 17.35 -6.96
CA LYS A 56 -13.12 16.24 -6.71
C LYS A 56 -13.94 15.08 -6.15
N GLN A 57 -14.20 14.07 -6.97
CA GLN A 57 -15.00 12.92 -6.57
C GLN A 57 -14.19 12.18 -5.49
N ASN A 58 -14.66 12.20 -4.24
CA ASN A 58 -13.95 11.54 -3.14
C ASN A 58 -14.07 10.03 -3.32
N LYS A 59 -12.98 9.40 -3.76
CA LYS A 59 -12.84 7.95 -3.75
C LYS A 59 -12.91 7.43 -2.31
N PRO A 60 -13.54 6.27 -2.06
CA PRO A 60 -13.48 5.64 -0.75
C PRO A 60 -12.03 5.33 -0.37
N ALA A 61 -11.72 5.47 0.92
CA ALA A 61 -10.39 5.19 1.44
C ALA A 61 -10.46 4.52 2.83
N ILE A 62 -9.49 3.68 3.12
CA ILE A 62 -9.32 2.99 4.41
C ILE A 62 -7.87 3.11 4.88
N SER A 63 -7.66 3.06 6.19
CA SER A 63 -6.33 2.92 6.80
C SER A 63 -6.12 1.51 7.31
N LEU A 64 -4.92 0.99 7.08
CA LEU A 64 -4.44 -0.30 7.57
C LEU A 64 -3.34 -0.03 8.60
N ALA A 65 -3.53 -0.53 9.82
CA ALA A 65 -2.47 -0.48 10.85
C ALA A 65 -1.26 -1.34 10.46
N THR A 66 -1.49 -2.42 9.71
CA THR A 66 -0.43 -3.30 9.20
C THR A 66 -0.74 -3.66 7.76
N ALA A 67 0.13 -3.22 6.86
CA ALA A 67 0.10 -3.54 5.45
C ALA A 67 0.49 -5.02 5.26
N PRO A 68 -0.20 -5.76 4.38
CA PRO A 68 0.18 -7.10 4.00
C PRO A 68 1.41 -7.06 3.10
N VAL A 69 2.58 -7.09 3.71
CA VAL A 69 3.88 -7.04 3.02
C VAL A 69 4.70 -8.29 3.31
N GLY A 70 5.58 -8.65 2.39
CA GLY A 70 6.55 -9.71 2.60
C GLY A 70 7.91 -9.35 2.01
N GLY A 71 8.90 -10.15 2.39
CA GLY A 71 10.29 -9.95 2.03
C GLY A 71 11.21 -10.47 3.12
N ALA A 72 12.49 -10.18 2.99
CA ALA A 72 13.52 -10.70 3.89
C ALA A 72 14.75 -9.78 3.91
N PRO A 73 15.55 -9.81 4.99
CA PRO A 73 16.86 -9.17 5.04
C PRO A 73 17.81 -9.79 4.01
N ASP A 74 18.61 -8.95 3.37
CA ASP A 74 19.63 -9.38 2.41
C ASP A 74 20.72 -10.23 3.09
N GLU A 75 21.07 -9.87 4.32
CA GLU A 75 22.11 -10.50 5.13
C GLU A 75 21.70 -10.52 6.60
N VAL A 76 22.24 -11.48 7.36
CA VAL A 76 22.11 -11.53 8.82
C VAL A 76 23.24 -10.76 9.48
N GLY A 77 22.97 -10.11 10.61
CA GLY A 77 24.00 -9.37 11.34
C GLY A 77 23.42 -8.25 12.20
N ILE A 78 24.30 -7.40 12.71
CA ILE A 78 23.89 -6.25 13.54
C ILE A 78 23.09 -5.24 12.71
N GLU A 79 23.53 -4.94 11.49
CA GLU A 79 22.84 -4.03 10.58
C GLU A 79 22.24 -4.83 9.42
N GLN A 80 20.94 -4.70 9.22
CA GLN A 80 20.18 -5.48 8.24
C GLN A 80 19.35 -4.57 7.35
N CYS A 81 19.24 -4.94 6.08
CA CYS A 81 18.38 -4.28 5.12
C CYS A 81 17.40 -5.29 4.53
N ALA A 82 16.11 -5.11 4.78
CA ALA A 82 15.06 -5.96 4.27
C ALA A 82 14.40 -5.36 3.04
N SER A 83 14.25 -6.18 1.99
CA SER A 83 13.34 -5.86 0.90
C SER A 83 11.90 -6.04 1.36
N VAL A 84 11.01 -5.18 0.88
CA VAL A 84 9.59 -5.18 1.25
C VAL A 84 8.76 -4.99 -0.02
N ALA A 85 7.81 -5.89 -0.22
CA ALA A 85 6.85 -5.82 -1.32
C ALA A 85 5.44 -6.17 -0.84
N TRP A 86 4.42 -5.66 -1.55
CA TRP A 86 3.02 -5.98 -1.29
C TRP A 86 2.73 -7.46 -1.51
N LEU A 87 2.00 -8.09 -0.58
CA LEU A 87 1.76 -9.53 -0.55
C LEU A 87 0.27 -9.91 -0.61
N ALA A 88 -0.67 -8.96 -0.65
CA ALA A 88 -2.10 -9.27 -0.72
C ALA A 88 -2.62 -9.67 -2.10
N GLY A 89 -1.72 -10.06 -3.01
CA GLY A 89 -2.06 -10.41 -4.39
C GLY A 89 -2.40 -9.18 -5.24
N ASP A 90 -3.11 -9.43 -6.34
CA ASP A 90 -3.50 -8.37 -7.28
C ASP A 90 -4.49 -7.40 -6.63
N LEU A 91 -4.17 -6.11 -6.73
CA LEU A 91 -5.06 -5.05 -6.27
C LEU A 91 -6.24 -4.88 -7.24
N PRO A 92 -7.47 -4.68 -6.75
CA PRO A 92 -8.61 -4.37 -7.61
C PRO A 92 -8.36 -3.09 -8.44
N ASP A 93 -8.92 -3.04 -9.64
CA ASP A 93 -8.77 -1.89 -10.54
C ASP A 93 -9.09 -0.56 -9.86
N GLY A 94 -8.30 0.48 -10.19
CA GLY A 94 -8.46 1.80 -9.60
C GLY A 94 -8.02 1.91 -8.12
N THR A 95 -7.52 0.83 -7.51
CA THR A 95 -6.96 0.83 -6.17
C THR A 95 -5.53 1.36 -6.14
N VAL A 96 -5.26 2.19 -5.14
CA VAL A 96 -3.96 2.78 -4.86
C VAL A 96 -3.66 2.57 -3.38
N VAL A 97 -2.51 1.97 -3.08
CA VAL A 97 -1.99 1.79 -1.72
C VAL A 97 -0.81 2.73 -1.54
N THR A 98 -0.78 3.50 -0.46
CA THR A 98 0.35 4.32 -0.06
C THR A 98 0.87 3.83 1.29
N PHE A 99 2.13 3.42 1.32
CA PHE A 99 2.81 3.01 2.56
C PHE A 99 3.08 4.23 3.45
N GLY A 100 2.78 4.07 4.73
CA GLY A 100 2.86 5.09 5.76
C GLY A 100 4.07 4.90 6.66
N ALA A 101 3.85 5.12 7.97
CA ALA A 101 4.89 4.94 8.98
C ALA A 101 5.34 3.48 9.05
N VAL A 102 6.60 3.30 9.45
CA VAL A 102 7.22 2.00 9.69
C VAL A 102 7.63 1.95 11.15
N HIS A 103 7.40 0.81 11.81
CA HIS A 103 7.90 0.49 13.13
C HIS A 103 8.23 -1.00 13.24
N LEU A 104 8.87 -1.38 14.35
CA LEU A 104 9.29 -2.77 14.60
C LEU A 104 8.52 -3.32 15.79
N GLU A 105 8.17 -4.60 15.73
CA GLU A 105 7.51 -5.31 16.83
C GLU A 105 8.21 -6.65 17.12
N PRO A 106 8.88 -6.81 18.27
CA PRO A 106 9.08 -5.80 19.33
C PRO A 106 10.08 -4.69 18.94
N ASP A 107 9.93 -3.50 19.53
CA ASP A 107 10.70 -2.28 19.20
C ASP A 107 12.00 -2.10 20.02
N ASN A 108 12.28 -3.00 20.96
CA ASN A 108 13.39 -2.88 21.90
C ASN A 108 14.64 -3.69 21.52
N ILE A 109 14.57 -4.52 20.48
CA ILE A 109 15.69 -5.37 20.02
C ILE A 109 16.44 -4.70 18.87
N PHE A 110 15.69 -4.11 17.93
CA PHE A 110 16.20 -3.38 16.78
C PHE A 110 15.65 -1.96 16.77
N GLU A 111 16.46 -1.03 16.26
CA GLU A 111 16.02 0.32 15.89
C GLU A 111 15.97 0.46 14.36
N LEU A 112 15.07 1.28 13.85
CA LEU A 112 15.06 1.62 12.43
C LEU A 112 16.32 2.41 12.07
N TYR A 113 17.07 1.91 11.11
CA TYR A 113 18.37 2.44 10.72
C TYR A 113 18.57 2.27 9.21
N GLN A 114 18.07 3.24 8.44
CA GLN A 114 18.06 3.14 6.98
C GLN A 114 19.46 3.10 6.34
N GLN A 115 20.50 3.56 7.05
CA GLN A 115 21.88 3.51 6.57
C GLN A 115 22.39 2.06 6.42
N ALA A 116 21.76 1.08 7.07
CA ALA A 116 22.00 -0.35 6.82
C ALA A 116 21.69 -0.74 5.38
N CYS A 117 20.73 -0.06 4.74
CA CYS A 117 20.44 -0.23 3.33
C CYS A 117 21.41 0.59 2.47
N GLN A 118 22.50 -0.05 2.06
CA GLN A 118 23.54 0.60 1.25
C GLN A 118 23.00 1.17 -0.08
N GLY A 119 23.52 2.34 -0.47
CA GLY A 119 23.18 3.02 -1.71
C GLY A 119 21.83 3.75 -1.67
N ASP A 120 21.35 4.18 -2.84
CA ASP A 120 20.11 4.95 -2.98
C ASP A 120 18.86 4.04 -3.03
N ARG A 121 18.79 3.06 -2.13
CA ARG A 121 17.65 2.14 -2.06
C ARG A 121 16.40 2.86 -1.60
N ARG A 122 15.31 2.68 -2.35
CA ARG A 122 14.02 3.34 -2.10
C ARG A 122 13.43 2.92 -0.76
N GLN A 123 13.11 3.90 0.07
CA GLN A 123 12.45 3.69 1.36
C GLN A 123 10.96 3.37 1.19
N CYS A 124 10.36 2.71 2.19
CA CYS A 124 8.94 2.34 2.17
C CYS A 124 7.96 3.50 2.42
N PRO A 125 8.19 4.42 3.37
CA PRO A 125 7.28 5.53 3.58
C PRO A 125 7.04 6.35 2.31
N GLY A 126 5.76 6.58 1.98
CA GLY A 126 5.32 7.29 0.78
C GLY A 126 5.34 6.46 -0.50
N LEU A 127 5.83 5.21 -0.49
CA LEU A 127 5.75 4.33 -1.65
C LEU A 127 4.29 4.12 -2.03
N THR A 128 3.99 4.28 -3.32
CA THR A 128 2.66 4.02 -3.85
C THR A 128 2.65 2.78 -4.74
N VAL A 129 1.80 1.82 -4.42
CA VAL A 129 1.52 0.62 -5.21
C VAL A 129 0.15 0.80 -5.88
N ARG A 130 0.05 0.47 -7.17
CA ARG A 130 -1.20 0.60 -7.94
C ARG A 130 -1.62 -0.74 -8.51
N ALA A 131 -2.91 -0.88 -8.75
CA ALA A 131 -3.42 -2.01 -9.53
C ALA A 131 -2.81 -2.04 -10.93
N ASN A 132 -2.52 -3.26 -11.42
CA ASN A 132 -1.99 -3.53 -12.75
C ASN A 132 -0.66 -2.84 -13.10
N THR A 133 0.11 -2.40 -12.10
CA THR A 133 1.49 -1.95 -12.30
C THR A 133 2.47 -3.04 -11.91
N GLU A 134 3.68 -2.98 -12.48
CA GLU A 134 4.75 -3.90 -12.08
C GLU A 134 4.97 -3.87 -10.56
N PRO A 135 5.31 -5.01 -9.95
CA PRO A 135 5.55 -5.07 -8.51
C PRO A 135 6.70 -4.13 -8.15
N VAL A 136 6.42 -3.20 -7.24
CA VAL A 136 7.41 -2.25 -6.74
C VAL A 136 7.82 -2.68 -5.34
N SER A 137 9.12 -2.80 -5.11
CA SER A 137 9.69 -3.02 -3.79
C SER A 137 10.24 -1.72 -3.20
N CYS A 138 10.30 -1.70 -1.88
CA CYS A 138 11.05 -0.74 -1.08
C CYS A 138 11.93 -1.48 -0.07
N TYR A 139 12.68 -0.73 0.72
CA TYR A 139 13.61 -1.28 1.69
C TYR A 139 13.46 -0.62 3.04
N VAL A 140 13.59 -1.43 4.09
CA VAL A 140 13.64 -0.99 5.49
C VAL A 140 14.97 -1.45 6.06
N GLY A 141 15.76 -0.51 6.56
CA GLY A 141 16.99 -0.80 7.29
C GLY A 141 16.75 -0.82 8.80
N ALA A 142 17.41 -1.72 9.50
CA ALA A 142 17.37 -1.78 10.96
C ALA A 142 18.75 -2.15 11.54
N LYS A 143 18.95 -1.79 12.80
CA LYS A 143 20.16 -2.08 13.56
C LYS A 143 19.80 -2.72 14.89
N GLN A 144 20.44 -3.83 15.21
CA GLN A 144 20.27 -4.50 16.48
C GLN A 144 20.94 -3.70 17.60
N VAL A 145 20.19 -3.38 18.65
CA VAL A 145 20.62 -2.57 19.80
C VAL A 145 20.56 -3.32 21.13
N ALA A 146 19.86 -4.45 21.18
CA ALA A 146 19.82 -5.34 22.34
C ALA A 146 19.87 -6.81 21.91
N ASN A 147 20.29 -7.67 22.85
CA ASN A 147 20.11 -9.11 22.70
C ASN A 147 18.63 -9.47 22.89
N GLY A 148 18.15 -10.44 22.11
CA GLY A 148 16.76 -10.92 22.19
C GLY A 148 16.64 -12.36 21.72
N THR A 149 15.49 -12.96 21.97
CA THR A 149 15.15 -14.32 21.52
C THR A 149 14.04 -14.33 20.47
N GLU A 150 13.51 -13.16 20.12
CA GLU A 150 12.41 -12.95 19.18
C GLU A 150 12.92 -12.16 17.99
N ASP A 151 12.46 -12.50 16.79
CA ASP A 151 12.78 -11.79 15.56
C ASP A 151 11.73 -10.69 15.33
N PRO A 152 12.12 -9.40 15.34
CA PRO A 152 11.16 -8.33 15.22
C PRO A 152 10.58 -8.24 13.81
N ASN A 153 9.26 -8.14 13.77
CA ASN A 153 8.48 -7.94 12.56
C ASN A 153 8.50 -6.47 12.14
N VAL A 154 8.58 -6.23 10.84
CA VAL A 154 8.43 -4.88 10.26
C VAL A 154 6.96 -4.59 10.07
N VAL A 155 6.43 -3.64 10.83
CA VAL A 155 5.05 -3.18 10.70
C VAL A 155 5.04 -1.90 9.88
N ILE A 156 4.24 -1.88 8.82
CA ILE A 156 4.10 -0.74 7.93
C ILE A 156 2.63 -0.35 7.89
N GLU A 157 2.30 0.88 8.25
CA GLU A 157 0.96 1.41 8.07
C GLU A 157 0.68 1.62 6.58
N ALA A 158 -0.58 1.60 6.15
CA ALA A 158 -0.92 1.95 4.79
C ALA A 158 -2.28 2.64 4.67
N GLU A 159 -2.36 3.59 3.74
CA GLU A 159 -3.63 4.14 3.27
C GLU A 159 -3.98 3.50 1.94
N VAL A 160 -5.24 3.08 1.80
CA VAL A 160 -5.74 2.46 0.58
C VAL A 160 -6.90 3.30 0.07
N SER A 161 -6.79 3.81 -1.15
CA SER A 161 -7.89 4.42 -1.88
C SER A 161 -8.39 3.45 -2.94
N CYS A 162 -9.69 3.21 -2.99
CA CYS A 162 -10.31 2.24 -3.89
C CYS A 162 -11.27 2.92 -4.86
N ASP A 163 -11.65 2.22 -5.93
CA ASP A 163 -12.71 2.70 -6.81
C ASP A 163 -14.10 2.54 -6.16
N THR A 164 -14.31 1.44 -5.44
CA THR A 164 -15.55 1.15 -4.70
C THR A 164 -15.29 0.77 -3.24
N GLU A 165 -16.31 0.91 -2.38
CA GLU A 165 -16.24 0.46 -0.99
C GLU A 165 -16.06 -1.06 -0.86
N GLU A 166 -16.63 -1.83 -1.80
CA GLU A 166 -16.49 -3.28 -1.80
C GLU A 166 -15.03 -3.70 -2.02
N ASP A 167 -14.32 -3.00 -2.89
CA ASP A 167 -12.90 -3.25 -3.17
C ASP A 167 -12.04 -2.95 -1.94
N CYS A 168 -12.31 -1.83 -1.25
CA CYS A 168 -11.67 -1.52 0.02
C CYS A 168 -11.93 -2.60 1.07
N ARG A 169 -13.15 -3.13 1.14
CA ARG A 169 -13.46 -4.25 2.06
C ARG A 169 -12.66 -5.51 1.70
N LYS A 170 -12.49 -5.83 0.41
CA LYS A 170 -11.66 -6.98 -0.03
C LYS A 170 -10.20 -6.78 0.39
N VAL A 171 -9.62 -5.61 0.12
CA VAL A 171 -8.24 -5.29 0.51
C VAL A 171 -8.07 -5.39 2.02
N GLN A 172 -9.00 -4.83 2.81
CA GLN A 172 -8.95 -4.91 4.27
C GLN A 172 -9.02 -6.35 4.79
N GLN A 173 -9.84 -7.21 4.19
CA GLN A 173 -9.95 -8.62 4.58
C GLN A 173 -8.66 -9.39 4.28
N GLU A 174 -8.03 -9.15 3.13
CA GLU A 174 -6.75 -9.79 2.80
C GLU A 174 -5.61 -9.29 3.70
N ALA A 175 -5.59 -7.99 4.01
CA ALA A 175 -4.64 -7.42 4.97
C ALA A 175 -4.71 -8.11 6.34
N LYS A 176 -5.93 -8.32 6.87
CA LYS A 176 -6.16 -9.00 8.15
C LYS A 176 -5.72 -10.47 8.16
N LYS A 177 -5.76 -11.15 7.01
CA LYS A 177 -5.38 -12.57 6.91
C LYS A 177 -3.87 -12.76 6.82
N ARG A 178 -3.17 -11.86 6.11
CA ARG A 178 -1.76 -12.05 5.75
C ARG A 178 -0.79 -11.38 6.72
N GLY A 179 -1.16 -10.22 7.26
CA GLY A 179 -0.25 -9.42 8.10
C GLY A 179 1.08 -9.10 7.42
N THR A 180 2.05 -8.64 8.21
CA THR A 180 3.43 -8.54 7.75
C THR A 180 4.11 -9.90 7.80
N GLN A 181 5.01 -10.15 6.85
CA GLN A 181 5.85 -11.34 6.73
C GLN A 181 7.29 -10.92 6.45
N VAL A 182 7.72 -9.84 7.11
CA VAL A 182 9.07 -9.29 7.03
C VAL A 182 9.61 -9.24 8.45
N GLU A 183 10.70 -9.96 8.70
CA GLU A 183 11.32 -10.09 10.02
C GLU A 183 12.81 -9.80 9.93
N PHE A 184 13.37 -9.17 10.96
CA PHE A 184 14.81 -9.07 11.14
C PHE A 184 15.30 -10.19 12.06
N ILE A 185 16.47 -10.75 11.74
CA ILE A 185 16.97 -11.95 12.41
C ILE A 185 17.89 -11.55 13.55
N THR A 186 17.56 -11.90 14.79
CA THR A 186 18.36 -11.52 15.96
C THR A 186 19.67 -12.33 16.03
N GLY A 187 20.78 -11.65 16.28
CA GLY A 187 22.10 -12.24 16.51
C GLY A 187 22.63 -12.01 17.93
N GLU A 188 23.80 -12.55 18.23
CA GLU A 188 24.52 -12.25 19.47
C GLU A 188 25.29 -10.93 19.31
N LEU A 189 25.02 -9.95 20.18
CA LEU A 189 25.84 -8.75 20.27
C LEU A 189 27.16 -9.05 20.98
N PRO A 190 28.29 -8.47 20.53
CA PRO A 190 29.56 -8.63 21.23
C PRO A 190 29.40 -8.13 22.66
N THR A 191 29.64 -8.99 23.63
CA THR A 191 29.72 -8.57 25.02
C THR A 191 30.99 -7.74 25.14
N GLU A 192 30.87 -6.45 25.51
CA GLU A 192 32.05 -5.67 25.85
C GLU A 192 32.79 -6.40 26.98
N THR A 193 33.91 -7.02 26.62
CA THR A 193 34.81 -7.61 27.61
C THR A 193 35.47 -6.43 28.28
N VAL A 194 34.92 -6.00 29.42
CA VAL A 194 35.58 -5.04 30.30
C VAL A 194 36.85 -5.74 30.78
N GLU A 195 37.99 -5.45 30.16
CA GLU A 195 39.27 -5.89 30.71
C GLU A 195 39.36 -5.35 32.14
N PRO A 196 39.66 -6.20 33.14
CA PRO A 196 39.83 -5.72 34.50
C PRO A 196 40.96 -4.69 34.47
N THR A 197 40.62 -3.44 34.79
CA THR A 197 41.61 -2.39 34.98
C THR A 197 42.52 -2.83 36.11
N GLU A 198 43.74 -3.25 35.77
CA GLU A 198 44.73 -3.63 36.77
C GLU A 198 44.91 -2.47 37.74
N THR A 199 44.64 -2.72 39.01
CA THR A 199 44.81 -1.76 40.09
C THR A 199 46.30 -1.44 40.20
N PRO A 200 46.74 -0.16 40.15
CA PRO A 200 48.15 0.17 40.29
C PRO A 200 48.67 -0.30 41.65
N GLU A 201 49.67 -1.20 41.63
CA GLU A 201 50.37 -1.59 42.86
C GLU A 201 51.06 -0.37 43.45
N THR A 202 50.72 -0.06 44.71
CA THR A 202 51.38 1.00 45.46
C THR A 202 52.77 0.53 45.85
N PRO A 203 53.86 1.26 45.53
CA PRO A 203 55.20 0.85 45.94
C PRO A 203 55.31 0.92 47.46
N THR A 204 55.69 -0.21 48.07
CA THR A 204 56.10 -0.27 49.47
C THR A 204 57.54 0.22 49.55
N ASP A 205 57.71 1.45 50.03
CA ASP A 205 59.03 2.04 50.32
C ASP A 205 59.62 1.39 51.57
N GLY A 206 60.91 1.03 51.51
CA GLY A 206 61.65 0.32 52.55
C GLY A 206 62.75 1.17 53.17
#